data_AF-Q9AU87-F1
#
_entry.id   AF-Q9AU87-F1
#
_cell.length_a   1.000
_cell.length_b   1.000
_cell.length_c   1.000
_cell.angle_alpha   90.00
_cell.angle_beta   90.00
_cell.angle_gamma   90.00
#
_symmetry.space_group_name_H-M   'P 1'
#
loop_
_entity.id
_entity.type
_entity.pdbx_description
1 polymer ?
#
loop_
_entity_poly.entity_id
_entity_poly.type
_entity_poly.pdbx_seq_one_letter_code
_entity_poly.pdbx_strand_id
1 'polypeptide(L)'
;VYKLNQNTAKLFVRPRGWHLPEEHILIDGEPAVGCLVDFGLYFFHNHANFRVTQGAGAGPFFYLPKMEHSREAKIWNCVFDRAERFAGIEKGSIRATALIETLPAVFQMEEILYELRDHSIGLNCGRWDYIFSYVKT
;
A
#
# COMPACT_ATOMS: atom_id res chain seq x y z
N VAL A 1 31.91 -7.95 5.38
CA VAL A 1 31.14 -7.08 4.46
C VAL A 1 29.80 -7.74 4.20
N TYR A 2 28.69 -7.07 4.47
CA TYR A 2 27.34 -7.58 4.17
C TYR A 2 26.96 -7.20 2.73
N LYS A 3 26.35 -8.14 1.98
CA LYS A 3 25.85 -7.93 0.62
C LYS A 3 24.57 -8.74 0.39
N LEU A 4 23.77 -8.36 -0.59
CA LEU A 4 22.59 -9.12 -0.99
C LEU A 4 23.01 -10.46 -1.63
N ASN A 5 22.18 -11.48 -1.42
CA ASN A 5 22.28 -12.76 -2.13
C ASN A 5 21.89 -12.58 -3.60
N GLN A 6 22.24 -13.55 -4.46
CA GLN A 6 21.80 -13.56 -5.86
C GLN A 6 20.28 -13.63 -5.99
N ASN A 7 19.63 -14.43 -5.13
CA ASN A 7 18.18 -14.52 -5.03
C ASN A 7 17.74 -13.93 -3.69
N THR A 8 16.97 -12.84 -3.73
CA THR A 8 16.44 -12.16 -2.55
C THR A 8 14.95 -12.42 -2.38
N ALA A 9 14.45 -12.16 -1.17
CA ALA A 9 13.01 -12.07 -0.96
C ALA A 9 12.40 -10.97 -1.85
N LYS A 10 11.13 -11.13 -2.24
CA LYS A 10 10.38 -10.06 -2.91
C LYS A 10 10.13 -8.94 -1.90
N LEU A 11 10.52 -7.72 -2.27
CA LEU A 11 10.30 -6.55 -1.42
C LEU A 11 8.85 -6.12 -1.47
N PHE A 12 8.23 -6.01 -0.31
CA PHE A 12 6.93 -5.38 -0.09
C PHE A 12 7.11 -4.20 0.85
N VAL A 13 6.61 -3.04 0.45
CA VAL A 13 6.69 -1.82 1.28
C VAL A 13 5.39 -1.63 2.03
N ARG A 14 5.49 -1.41 3.34
CA ARG A 14 4.35 -1.06 4.19
C ARG A 14 4.42 0.43 4.51
N PRO A 15 3.69 1.31 3.79
CA PRO A 15 3.61 2.73 4.16
C PRO A 15 2.96 2.89 5.54
N ARG A 16 3.06 4.10 6.10
CA ARG A 16 2.24 4.52 7.24
C ARG A 16 0.74 4.33 6.97
N GLY A 17 -0.07 4.31 8.04
CA GLY A 17 -1.54 4.32 7.93
C GLY A 17 -2.10 5.72 7.66
N TRP A 18 -3.36 5.80 7.22
CA TRP A 18 -4.03 7.07 6.87
C TRP A 18 -4.05 8.13 7.97
N HIS A 19 -3.98 7.72 9.24
CA HIS A 19 -4.03 8.60 10.41
C HIS A 19 -2.70 9.29 10.74
N LEU A 20 -1.60 8.96 10.06
CA LEU A 20 -0.28 9.51 10.37
C LEU A 20 0.13 10.62 9.39
N PRO A 21 0.50 11.81 9.88
CA PRO A 21 1.06 12.87 9.04
C PRO A 21 2.54 12.63 8.70
N GLU A 22 3.02 13.35 7.70
CA GLU A 22 4.42 13.69 7.48
C GLU A 22 4.62 15.17 7.80
N GLU A 23 5.15 15.47 8.97
CA GLU A 23 5.25 16.83 9.50
C GLU A 23 6.27 17.72 8.76
N HIS A 24 7.23 17.12 8.05
CA HIS A 24 8.33 17.85 7.41
C HIS A 24 8.03 18.24 5.95
N ILE A 25 6.92 17.78 5.39
CA ILE A 25 6.49 18.11 4.03
C ILE A 25 5.13 18.80 4.14
N LEU A 26 5.05 20.04 3.67
CA LEU A 26 3.82 20.83 3.68
C LEU A 26 3.21 20.92 2.29
N ILE A 27 1.90 20.71 2.19
CA ILE A 27 1.08 20.95 0.99
C ILE A 27 0.03 21.96 1.37
N ASP A 28 0.03 23.13 0.70
CA ASP A 28 -0.86 24.25 1.00
C ASP A 28 -0.81 24.71 2.48
N GLY A 29 0.35 24.55 3.12
CA GLY A 29 0.59 24.92 4.51
C GLY A 29 0.31 23.83 5.54
N GLU A 30 -0.29 22.71 5.13
CA GLU A 30 -0.64 21.59 6.04
C GLU A 30 0.33 20.40 5.88
N PRO A 31 0.62 19.65 6.96
CA PRO A 31 1.38 18.42 6.88
C PRO A 31 0.83 17.44 5.83
N ALA A 32 1.71 16.87 5.02
CA ALA A 32 1.33 15.89 4.02
C ALA A 32 0.82 14.60 4.68
N VAL A 33 0.00 13.84 3.97
CA VAL A 33 -0.47 12.52 4.43
C VAL A 33 0.70 11.53 4.36
N GLY A 34 1.12 10.99 5.50
CA GLY A 34 2.36 10.21 5.60
C GLY A 34 2.38 8.97 4.70
N CYS A 35 1.25 8.28 4.57
CA CYS A 35 1.15 7.10 3.71
C CYS A 35 1.36 7.43 2.22
N LEU A 36 0.95 8.63 1.76
CA LEU A 36 1.13 9.07 0.38
C LEU A 36 2.57 9.48 0.10
N VAL A 37 3.27 10.03 1.09
CA VAL A 37 4.71 10.31 0.99
C VAL A 37 5.50 9.01 0.87
N ASP A 38 5.25 8.05 1.76
CA ASP A 38 5.94 6.75 1.77
C ASP A 38 5.72 5.99 0.46
N PHE A 39 4.45 5.85 0.06
CA PHE A 39 4.07 5.23 -1.21
C PHE A 39 4.70 5.97 -2.40
N GLY A 40 4.52 7.28 -2.45
CA GLY A 40 4.91 8.12 -3.57
C GLY A 40 6.42 8.07 -3.84
N LEU A 41 7.24 8.24 -2.80
CA LEU A 41 8.69 8.19 -2.94
C LEU A 41 9.19 6.81 -3.35
N TYR A 42 8.70 5.74 -2.71
CA TYR A 42 9.10 4.38 -3.08
C TYR A 42 8.69 4.08 -4.53
N PHE A 43 7.45 4.36 -4.90
CA PHE A 43 6.96 4.14 -6.25
C PHE A 43 7.77 4.95 -7.27
N PHE A 44 7.93 6.25 -7.06
CA PHE A 44 8.63 7.16 -7.96
C PHE A 44 10.08 6.72 -8.24
N HIS A 45 10.80 6.28 -7.21
CA HIS A 45 12.19 5.87 -7.38
C HIS A 45 12.38 4.45 -7.95
N ASN A 46 11.33 3.61 -7.95
CA ASN A 46 11.47 2.19 -8.30
C ASN A 46 10.61 1.73 -9.50
N HIS A 47 9.62 2.50 -9.94
CA HIS A 47 8.70 2.08 -11.01
C HIS A 47 9.40 1.87 -12.36
N ALA A 48 10.47 2.62 -12.65
CA ALA A 48 11.24 2.48 -13.88
C ALA A 48 11.94 1.11 -13.96
N ASN A 49 12.52 0.64 -12.85
CA ASN A 49 13.13 -0.68 -12.79
C ASN A 49 12.09 -1.78 -13.04
N PHE A 50 10.90 -1.67 -12.44
CA PHE A 50 9.79 -2.57 -12.72
C PHE A 50 9.42 -2.59 -14.22
N ARG A 51 9.33 -1.42 -14.85
CA ARG A 51 9.03 -1.30 -16.28
C ARG A 51 10.10 -1.96 -17.15
N VAL A 52 11.38 -1.80 -16.81
CA VAL A 52 12.50 -2.40 -17.58
C VAL A 52 12.53 -3.92 -17.42
N THR A 53 12.29 -4.43 -16.22
CA THR A 53 12.32 -5.88 -15.95
C THR A 53 11.01 -6.59 -16.27
N GLN A 54 9.95 -5.85 -16.66
CA GLN A 54 8.60 -6.39 -16.87
C GLN A 54 8.10 -7.18 -15.64
N GLY A 55 8.46 -6.71 -14.44
CA GLY A 55 8.14 -7.40 -13.18
C GLY A 55 8.98 -8.64 -12.86
N ALA A 56 10.00 -8.97 -13.67
CA ALA A 56 10.97 -10.01 -13.34
C ALA A 56 11.89 -9.54 -12.19
N GLY A 57 11.51 -9.91 -10.96
CA GLY A 57 12.36 -9.83 -9.77
C GLY A 57 12.02 -8.73 -8.75
N ALA A 58 11.32 -7.66 -9.14
CA ALA A 58 10.90 -6.60 -8.24
C ALA A 58 9.71 -5.83 -8.83
N GLY A 59 8.82 -5.30 -8.00
CA GLY A 59 7.72 -4.47 -8.43
C GLY A 59 7.16 -3.58 -7.32
N PRO A 60 6.26 -2.65 -7.68
CA PRO A 60 5.62 -1.75 -6.71
C PRO A 60 4.59 -2.53 -5.89
N PHE A 61 5.10 -3.30 -4.92
CA PHE A 61 4.33 -4.20 -4.08
C PHE A 61 4.17 -3.62 -2.69
N PHE A 62 2.93 -3.62 -2.18
CA PHE A 62 2.57 -2.91 -0.96
C PHE A 62 1.80 -3.75 0.04
N TYR A 63 1.98 -3.43 1.32
CA TYR A 63 1.12 -3.87 2.41
C TYR A 63 0.35 -2.65 2.93
N LEU A 64 -0.98 -2.70 2.91
CA LEU A 64 -1.84 -1.57 3.28
C LEU A 64 -2.34 -1.74 4.73
N PRO A 65 -1.83 -0.97 5.70
CA PRO A 65 -2.15 -1.18 7.10
C PRO A 65 -3.41 -0.44 7.55
N LYS A 66 -4.04 -0.95 8.62
CA LYS A 66 -4.99 -0.24 9.49
C LYS A 66 -6.19 0.43 8.80
N MET A 67 -6.62 -0.07 7.63
CA MET A 67 -7.88 0.39 7.05
C MET A 67 -9.05 -0.03 7.94
N GLU A 68 -10.05 0.82 8.11
CA GLU A 68 -11.29 0.48 8.84
C GLU A 68 -12.47 0.25 7.89
N HIS A 69 -12.47 0.90 6.72
CA HIS A 69 -13.56 0.79 5.76
C HIS A 69 -13.11 0.49 4.33
N SER A 70 -13.96 -0.19 3.56
CA SER A 70 -13.73 -0.43 2.12
C SER A 70 -13.57 0.85 1.30
N ARG A 71 -14.19 1.95 1.75
CA ARG A 71 -13.99 3.28 1.16
C ARG A 71 -12.54 3.76 1.22
N GLU A 72 -11.76 3.35 2.22
CA GLU A 72 -10.32 3.65 2.27
C GLU A 72 -9.54 2.80 1.26
N ALA A 73 -9.96 1.56 1.03
CA ALA A 73 -9.41 0.70 -0.02
C ALA A 73 -9.68 1.31 -1.41
N LYS A 74 -10.85 1.92 -1.61
CA LYS A 74 -11.16 2.69 -2.82
C LYS A 74 -10.23 3.89 -3.03
N ILE A 75 -9.91 4.63 -1.95
CA ILE A 75 -8.95 5.74 -2.02
C ILE A 75 -7.58 5.21 -2.48
N TRP A 76 -7.10 4.10 -1.90
CA TRP A 76 -5.87 3.45 -2.37
C TRP A 76 -5.94 3.06 -3.85
N ASN A 77 -7.05 2.47 -4.31
CA ASN A 77 -7.22 2.13 -5.72
C ASN A 77 -7.10 3.37 -6.63
N CYS A 78 -7.71 4.50 -6.24
CA CYS A 78 -7.57 5.76 -6.98
C CYS A 78 -6.14 6.30 -6.99
N VAL A 79 -5.40 6.15 -5.88
CA VAL A 79 -3.98 6.52 -5.80
C VAL A 79 -3.15 5.67 -6.76
N PHE A 80 -3.38 4.36 -6.80
CA PHE A 80 -2.69 3.44 -7.70
C PHE A 80 -3.00 3.73 -9.17
N ASP A 81 -4.28 3.87 -9.53
CA ASP A 81 -4.71 4.23 -10.89
C ASP A 81 -4.07 5.55 -11.36
N ARG A 82 -3.86 6.50 -10.44
CA ARG A 82 -3.20 7.77 -10.76
C ARG A 82 -1.69 7.59 -10.92
N ALA A 83 -1.05 6.82 -10.05
CA ALA A 83 0.38 6.56 -10.10
C ALA A 83 0.78 5.77 -11.36
N GLU A 84 0.00 4.76 -11.74
CA GLU A 84 0.24 3.96 -12.95
C GLU A 84 0.09 4.80 -14.22
N ARG A 85 -0.96 5.63 -14.29
CA ARG A 85 -1.14 6.60 -15.39
C ARG A 85 0.00 7.60 -15.48
N PHE A 86 0.46 8.12 -14.34
CA PHE A 86 1.63 9.02 -14.28
C PHE A 86 2.91 8.32 -14.78
N ALA A 87 3.13 7.08 -14.38
CA ALA A 87 4.31 6.30 -14.76
C ALA A 87 4.26 5.74 -16.19
N GLY A 88 3.09 5.76 -16.84
CA GLY A 88 2.86 5.15 -18.15
C GLY A 88 3.03 3.63 -18.13
N ILE A 89 2.65 2.98 -17.02
CA ILE A 89 2.68 1.51 -16.87
C ILE A 89 1.25 0.94 -16.97
N GLU A 90 1.16 -0.36 -17.22
CA GLU A 90 -0.13 -1.04 -17.37
C GLU A 90 -0.95 -0.99 -16.08
N LYS A 91 -2.29 -0.93 -16.22
CA LYS A 91 -3.20 -0.96 -15.08
C LYS A 91 -3.02 -2.25 -14.27
N GLY A 92 -2.96 -2.15 -12.95
CA GLY A 92 -2.74 -3.31 -12.09
C GLY A 92 -1.28 -3.77 -12.04
N SER A 93 -0.34 -2.95 -12.49
CA SER A 93 1.09 -3.16 -12.25
C SER A 93 1.44 -3.09 -10.77
N ILE A 94 0.79 -2.19 -10.04
CA ILE A 94 0.88 -2.07 -8.59
C ILE A 94 0.11 -3.23 -7.96
N ARG A 95 0.76 -3.93 -7.01
CA ARG A 95 0.13 -5.03 -6.27
C ARG A 95 0.10 -4.74 -4.79
N ALA A 96 -1.02 -5.01 -4.14
CA ALA A 96 -1.21 -4.70 -2.73
C ALA A 96 -1.90 -5.85 -1.96
N THR A 97 -1.43 -6.10 -0.75
CA THR A 97 -2.11 -6.93 0.25
C THR A 97 -2.70 -6.03 1.33
N ALA A 98 -4.00 -6.16 1.58
CA ALA A 98 -4.66 -5.43 2.67
C ALA A 98 -4.47 -6.16 4.00
N LEU A 99 -4.05 -5.44 5.05
CA LEU A 99 -4.03 -5.99 6.40
C LEU A 99 -5.42 -5.88 7.00
N ILE A 100 -6.07 -7.03 7.23
CA ILE A 100 -7.26 -7.14 8.05
C ILE A 100 -6.81 -7.21 9.50
N GLU A 101 -6.60 -6.02 10.05
CA GLU A 101 -6.06 -5.81 11.39
C GLU A 101 -6.87 -4.77 12.19
N THR A 102 -8.09 -4.46 11.76
CA THR A 102 -9.05 -3.63 12.49
C THR A 102 -10.38 -4.38 12.62
N LEU A 103 -11.12 -4.13 13.69
CA LEU A 103 -12.43 -4.76 13.92
C LEU A 103 -13.43 -4.36 12.81
N PRO A 104 -13.53 -3.09 12.37
CA PRO A 104 -14.46 -2.74 11.30
C PRO A 104 -14.14 -3.42 9.96
N ALA A 105 -12.85 -3.60 9.62
CA ALA A 105 -12.45 -4.19 8.34
C ALA A 105 -12.84 -5.66 8.20
N VAL A 106 -12.95 -6.42 9.29
CA VAL A 106 -13.34 -7.85 9.22
C VAL A 106 -14.76 -8.02 8.67
N PHE A 107 -15.62 -7.02 8.83
CA PHE A 107 -16.99 -7.02 8.31
C PHE A 107 -17.10 -6.47 6.88
N GLN A 108 -15.99 -6.04 6.28
CA GLN A 108 -15.96 -5.42 4.94
C GLN A 108 -14.88 -6.05 4.04
N MET A 109 -14.47 -7.29 4.33
CA MET A 109 -13.35 -7.93 3.63
C MET A 109 -13.62 -8.11 2.12
N GLU A 110 -14.86 -8.49 1.77
CA GLU A 110 -15.24 -8.66 0.36
C GLU A 110 -15.27 -7.32 -0.37
N GLU A 111 -15.78 -6.26 0.25
CA GLU A 111 -15.81 -4.91 -0.31
C GLU A 111 -14.40 -4.33 -0.44
N ILE A 112 -13.51 -4.57 0.53
CA ILE A 112 -12.09 -4.19 0.44
C ILE A 112 -11.42 -4.87 -0.77
N LEU A 113 -11.66 -6.18 -0.94
CA LEU A 113 -11.15 -6.91 -2.10
C LEU A 113 -11.73 -6.39 -3.41
N TYR A 114 -13.03 -6.06 -3.43
CA TYR A 114 -13.70 -5.53 -4.61
C TYR A 114 -13.18 -4.15 -5.02
N GLU A 115 -13.00 -3.24 -4.06
CA GLU A 115 -12.48 -1.89 -4.31
C GLU A 115 -11.03 -1.94 -4.79
N LEU A 116 -10.25 -2.93 -4.35
CA LEU A 116 -8.86 -3.15 -4.78
C LEU A 116 -8.71 -4.17 -5.91
N ARG A 117 -9.78 -4.66 -6.55
CA ARG A 117 -9.76 -5.85 -7.44
C ARG A 117 -8.71 -5.84 -8.55
N ASP A 118 -8.35 -4.66 -9.07
CA ASP A 118 -7.35 -4.52 -10.13
C ASP A 118 -5.90 -4.63 -9.61
N HIS A 119 -5.69 -4.39 -8.31
CA HIS A 119 -4.39 -4.30 -7.65
C HIS A 119 -4.21 -5.32 -6.51
N SER A 120 -5.27 -5.98 -6.05
CA SER A 120 -5.25 -6.87 -4.89
C SER A 120 -4.51 -8.17 -5.18
N ILE A 121 -3.73 -8.63 -4.21
CA ILE A 121 -3.18 -9.99 -4.15
C ILE A 121 -3.60 -10.74 -2.88
N GLY A 122 -4.67 -10.26 -2.22
CA GLY A 122 -5.27 -10.92 -1.06
C GLY A 122 -5.19 -10.11 0.23
N LEU A 123 -5.43 -10.83 1.34
CA LEU A 123 -5.58 -10.29 2.68
C LEU A 123 -4.52 -10.87 3.63
N ASN A 124 -4.18 -10.14 4.68
CA ASN A 124 -3.30 -10.60 5.75
C ASN A 124 -3.97 -10.39 7.12
N CYS A 125 -3.83 -11.36 8.04
CA CYS A 125 -4.37 -11.25 9.39
C CYS A 125 -3.29 -10.76 10.37
N GLY A 126 -3.56 -9.63 11.04
CA GLY A 126 -2.73 -9.14 12.14
C GLY A 126 -3.29 -9.55 13.50
N ARG A 127 -2.46 -10.00 14.45
CA ARG A 127 -2.94 -10.38 15.80
C ARG A 127 -3.08 -9.16 16.72
N TRP A 128 -1.99 -8.43 16.95
CA TRP A 128 -1.95 -7.41 17.99
C TRP A 128 -2.74 -6.15 17.63
N ASP A 129 -2.62 -5.69 16.39
CA ASP A 129 -3.41 -4.57 15.89
C ASP A 129 -4.92 -4.88 15.87
N TYR A 130 -5.30 -6.12 15.53
CA TYR A 130 -6.71 -6.54 15.57
C TYR A 130 -7.27 -6.58 16.99
N ILE A 131 -6.54 -7.16 17.95
CA ILE A 131 -6.95 -7.16 19.37
C ILE A 131 -7.04 -5.72 19.90
N PHE A 132 -6.08 -4.87 19.55
CA PHE A 132 -6.12 -3.45 19.90
C PHE A 132 -7.38 -2.78 19.33
N SER A 133 -7.67 -2.98 18.05
CA SER A 133 -8.87 -2.42 17.43
C SER A 133 -10.14 -2.96 18.07
N TYR A 134 -10.19 -4.23 18.46
CA TYR A 134 -11.33 -4.83 19.14
C TYR A 134 -11.63 -4.15 20.48
N VAL A 135 -10.59 -3.79 21.25
CA VAL A 135 -10.76 -3.08 22.53
C VAL A 135 -11.09 -1.59 22.31
N LYS A 136 -10.60 -1.00 21.23
CA LYS A 136 -10.80 0.42 20.89
C LYS A 136 -12.23 0.72 20.41
N THR A 137 -12.81 -0.18 19.62
CA THR A 137 -14.13 -0.04 18.99
C THR A 137 -15.26 -0.36 19.97
#